data_AF-A0A956X2K1-F1
#
_entry.id   AF-A0A956X2K1-F1
#
_cell.length_a   1.000
_cell.length_b   1.000
_cell.length_c   1.000
_cell.angle_alpha   90.00
_cell.angle_beta   90.00
_cell.angle_gamma   90.00
#
_symmetry.space_group_name_H-M   'P 1'
#
loop_
_entity.id
_entity.type
_entity.pdbx_description
1 polymer ?
#
loop_
_entity_poly.entity_id
_entity_poly.type
_entity_poly.pdbx_seq_one_letter_code
_entity_poly.pdbx_strand_id
1 'polypeptide(L)'
;IWSPFILDEMCGLRDNAFPTCPECADDPAFLAKNTGFVPTFIGPDSAEPAQYGQFSNMGISATADKEAAKQFLDFWFNEGYLDWLSVSPEGKLPMRSGTPEEPTKFIDGWKTLETGVDRKAQLGSCYGDDVINTIIEGVAGMDRWGFKQGQGALVQAVYQALPVPRLLNDVLNGASTPEEAAADMKAEIEELQSSMQ
;
A
#
# COMPACT_ATOMS: atom_id res chain seq x y z
N ILE A 1 -7.51 2.87 10.51
CA ILE A 1 -6.45 2.67 9.50
C ILE A 1 -6.85 3.51 8.30
N TRP A 2 -5.97 4.40 7.84
CA TRP A 2 -6.22 5.28 6.69
C TRP A 2 -5.15 5.06 5.65
N SER A 3 -5.51 5.28 4.39
CA SER A 3 -4.58 5.23 3.27
C SER A 3 -3.56 6.36 3.38
N PRO A 4 -2.27 6.16 3.02
CA PRO A 4 -1.27 7.23 3.03
C PRO A 4 -1.57 8.35 2.01
N PHE A 5 -2.56 8.14 1.14
CA PHE A 5 -3.13 9.21 0.32
C PHE A 5 -3.73 10.37 1.12
N ILE A 6 -3.91 10.23 2.44
CA ILE A 6 -4.40 11.33 3.30
C ILE A 6 -3.31 12.34 3.71
N LEU A 7 -2.05 12.08 3.38
CA LEU A 7 -0.92 12.83 3.92
C LEU A 7 -0.85 14.28 3.39
N ASP A 8 -1.31 14.56 2.18
CA ASP A 8 -1.36 15.93 1.67
C ASP A 8 -2.49 16.74 2.34
N GLU A 9 -3.64 16.12 2.57
CA GLU A 9 -4.75 16.72 3.33
C GLU A 9 -4.36 17.03 4.77
N MET A 10 -3.69 16.10 5.45
CA MET A 10 -3.17 16.30 6.80
C MET A 10 -2.08 17.38 6.87
N CYS A 11 -1.38 17.65 5.77
CA CYS A 11 -0.45 18.78 5.65
C CYS A 11 -1.15 20.09 5.26
N GLY A 12 -2.48 20.10 5.10
CA GLY A 12 -3.23 21.31 4.75
C GLY A 12 -3.02 21.75 3.28
N LEU A 13 -2.69 20.82 2.39
CA LEU A 13 -2.43 21.11 0.97
C LEU A 13 -3.70 21.15 0.11
N ARG A 14 -4.86 20.86 0.71
CA ARG A 14 -6.15 20.76 0.03
C ARG A 14 -7.27 21.49 0.79
N ASP A 15 -7.84 22.52 0.18
CA ASP A 15 -8.80 23.44 0.81
C ASP A 15 -10.15 22.79 1.12
N ASN A 16 -10.60 21.87 0.26
CA ASN A 16 -11.90 21.21 0.41
C ASN A 16 -11.87 19.94 1.29
N ALA A 17 -10.71 19.63 1.89
CA ALA A 17 -10.51 18.43 2.68
C ALA A 17 -9.66 18.70 3.94
N PHE A 18 -9.73 19.93 4.47
CA PHE A 18 -9.00 20.27 5.69
C PHE A 18 -9.43 19.42 6.88
N PRO A 19 -8.49 19.06 7.75
CA PRO A 19 -8.84 18.38 8.98
C PRO A 19 -9.67 19.31 9.89
N THR A 20 -10.73 18.76 10.48
CA THR A 20 -11.71 19.54 11.27
C THR A 20 -11.36 19.66 12.75
N CYS A 21 -10.07 19.57 13.11
CA CYS A 21 -9.65 19.67 14.51
C CYS A 21 -9.65 21.13 14.99
N PRO A 22 -9.88 21.42 16.29
CA PRO A 22 -9.85 22.79 16.80
C PRO A 22 -8.56 23.55 16.47
N GLU A 23 -7.41 22.90 16.61
CA GLU A 23 -6.09 23.46 16.33
C GLU A 23 -5.85 23.67 14.83
N CYS A 24 -6.54 22.91 13.98
CA CYS A 24 -6.44 22.97 12.53
C CYS A 24 -7.05 24.26 11.95
N ALA A 25 -7.90 24.96 12.72
CA ALA A 25 -8.43 26.25 12.33
C ALA A 25 -7.34 27.33 12.24
N ASP A 26 -6.33 27.26 13.11
CA ASP A 26 -5.20 28.19 13.15
C ASP A 26 -3.99 27.65 12.36
N ASP A 27 -3.77 26.33 12.37
CA ASP A 27 -2.69 25.66 11.66
C ASP A 27 -3.21 24.43 10.91
N PRO A 28 -3.55 24.55 9.61
CA PRO A 28 -4.06 23.43 8.82
C PRO A 28 -3.13 22.20 8.76
N ALA A 29 -1.84 22.37 9.03
CA ALA A 29 -0.84 21.30 9.07
C ALA A 29 -0.63 20.72 10.49
N PHE A 30 -1.45 21.11 11.47
CA PHE A 30 -1.29 20.70 12.87
C PHE A 30 -1.24 19.17 13.01
N LEU A 31 -2.12 18.43 12.32
CA LEU A 31 -2.12 16.97 12.41
C LEU A 31 -0.85 16.35 11.82
N ALA A 32 -0.33 16.85 10.70
CA ALA A 32 0.94 16.36 10.15
C ALA A 32 2.10 16.52 11.15
N LYS A 33 2.12 17.62 11.90
CA LYS A 33 3.17 17.91 12.91
C LYS A 33 3.03 17.10 14.20
N ASN A 34 1.85 16.54 14.47
CA ASN A 34 1.52 15.92 15.77
C ASN A 34 1.08 14.45 15.65
N THR A 35 1.12 13.87 14.46
CA THR A 35 0.73 12.47 14.20
C THR A 35 1.90 11.70 13.60
N GLY A 36 2.10 10.47 14.07
CA GLY A 36 3.09 9.55 13.51
C GLY A 36 2.48 8.53 12.54
N PHE A 37 3.35 7.77 11.88
CA PHE A 37 2.95 6.64 11.01
C PHE A 37 3.26 5.31 11.70
N VAL A 38 2.32 4.37 11.66
CA VAL A 38 2.50 3.02 12.20
C VAL A 38 2.42 2.01 11.05
N PRO A 39 3.57 1.54 10.52
CA PRO A 39 3.59 0.69 9.33
C PRO A 39 3.27 -0.78 9.64
N THR A 40 3.42 -1.20 10.90
CA THR A 40 3.34 -2.61 11.32
C THR A 40 2.40 -2.80 12.51
N PHE A 41 1.75 -3.95 12.56
CA PHE A 41 0.87 -4.37 13.66
C PHE A 41 1.37 -5.69 14.24
N ILE A 42 1.28 -5.85 15.56
CA ILE A 42 1.57 -7.12 16.25
C ILE A 42 0.26 -7.62 16.86
N GLY A 43 -0.08 -8.87 16.59
CA GLY A 43 -1.28 -9.54 17.11
C GLY A 43 -0.97 -10.49 18.27
N PRO A 44 -1.98 -11.01 18.97
CA PRO A 44 -1.78 -11.93 20.08
C PRO A 44 -1.16 -13.28 19.66
N ASP A 45 -1.33 -13.69 18.40
CA ASP A 45 -0.92 -15.02 17.90
C ASP A 45 0.50 -15.06 17.32
N SER A 46 1.18 -13.93 17.20
CA SER A 46 2.55 -13.84 16.68
C SER A 46 3.28 -12.62 17.23
N ALA A 47 4.54 -12.81 17.64
CA ALA A 47 5.43 -11.72 18.03
C ALA A 47 6.04 -10.99 16.82
N GLU A 48 5.94 -11.57 15.61
CA GLU A 48 6.46 -10.96 14.38
C GLU A 48 5.54 -9.84 13.89
N PRO A 49 6.08 -8.65 13.54
CA PRO A 49 5.28 -7.56 12.98
C PRO A 49 4.66 -7.94 11.64
N ALA A 50 3.37 -7.71 11.48
CA ALA A 50 2.65 -7.86 10.22
C ALA A 50 2.44 -6.48 9.57
N GLN A 51 2.59 -6.44 8.24
CA GLN A 51 2.32 -5.25 7.44
C GLN A 51 1.17 -5.50 6.49
N TYR A 52 0.41 -4.44 6.21
CA TYR A 52 -0.65 -4.47 5.22
C TYR A 52 -0.35 -3.42 4.15
N GLY A 53 -0.45 -3.81 2.89
CA GLY A 53 -0.23 -2.92 1.77
C GLY A 53 -0.71 -3.50 0.47
N GLN A 54 -0.76 -2.65 -0.56
CA GLN A 54 -1.15 -3.03 -1.91
C GLN A 54 0.04 -2.90 -2.85
N PHE A 55 0.34 -3.99 -3.56
CA PHE A 55 1.36 -4.02 -4.61
C PHE A 55 0.76 -3.99 -6.00
N SER A 56 1.16 -2.98 -6.77
CA SER A 56 0.92 -2.94 -8.22
C SER A 56 2.11 -3.53 -8.95
N ASN A 57 1.86 -4.56 -9.75
CA ASN A 57 2.88 -5.23 -10.55
C ASN A 57 2.51 -5.12 -12.04
N MET A 58 3.51 -4.92 -12.90
CA MET A 58 3.31 -5.02 -14.34
C MET A 58 3.45 -6.48 -14.78
N GLY A 59 2.43 -7.00 -15.46
CA GLY A 59 2.43 -8.34 -16.03
C GLY A 59 2.53 -8.32 -17.55
N ILE A 60 3.41 -9.15 -18.12
CA ILE A 60 3.47 -9.41 -19.56
C ILE A 60 2.61 -10.63 -19.84
N SER A 61 1.53 -10.49 -20.62
CA SER A 61 0.67 -11.62 -20.97
C SER A 61 1.37 -12.60 -21.91
N ALA A 62 0.91 -13.85 -21.94
CA ALA A 62 1.50 -14.90 -22.77
C ALA A 62 1.46 -14.57 -24.28
N THR A 63 0.52 -13.74 -24.71
CA THR A 63 0.28 -13.35 -26.11
C THR A 63 0.75 -11.94 -26.45
N ALA A 64 1.37 -11.22 -25.51
CA ALA A 64 1.89 -9.87 -25.75
C ALA A 64 3.11 -9.88 -26.69
N ASP A 65 3.34 -8.75 -27.37
CA ASP A 65 4.63 -8.46 -27.98
C ASP A 65 5.67 -8.26 -26.88
N LYS A 66 6.47 -9.29 -26.64
CA LYS A 66 7.43 -9.32 -25.53
C LYS A 66 8.56 -8.32 -25.71
N GLU A 67 8.97 -8.02 -26.94
CA GLU A 67 10.08 -7.11 -27.18
C GLU A 67 9.62 -5.66 -26.97
N ALA A 68 8.46 -5.29 -27.50
CA ALA A 68 7.87 -3.98 -27.23
C ALA A 68 7.58 -3.79 -25.72
N ALA A 69 7.04 -4.82 -25.05
CA ALA A 69 6.76 -4.77 -23.62
C ALA A 69 8.05 -4.58 -22.79
N LYS A 70 9.13 -5.29 -23.11
CA LYS A 70 10.42 -5.11 -22.43
C LYS A 70 10.98 -3.71 -22.61
N GLN A 71 10.92 -3.15 -23.82
CA GLN A 71 11.39 -1.78 -24.08
C GLN A 71 10.61 -0.76 -23.25
N PHE A 72 9.28 -0.90 -23.17
CA PHE A 72 8.47 -0.04 -22.32
C PHE A 72 8.81 -0.18 -20.84
N LEU A 73 8.96 -1.42 -20.34
CA LEU A 73 9.30 -1.65 -18.94
C LEU A 73 10.69 -1.11 -18.59
N ASP A 74 11.67 -1.24 -19.48
CA ASP A 74 13.01 -0.67 -19.27
C ASP A 74 12.96 0.86 -19.14
N PHE A 75 12.24 1.54 -20.05
CA PHE A 75 11.97 2.96 -19.92
C PHE A 75 11.25 3.28 -18.60
N TRP A 76 10.16 2.58 -18.30
CA TRP A 76 9.29 2.88 -17.16
C TRP A 76 9.98 2.65 -15.81
N PHE A 77 10.76 1.58 -15.66
CA PHE A 77 11.48 1.29 -14.41
C PHE A 77 12.71 2.17 -14.21
N ASN A 78 13.22 2.81 -15.26
CA ASN A 78 14.39 3.69 -15.17
C ASN A 78 13.97 5.16 -15.34
N GLU A 79 13.82 5.62 -16.57
CA GLU A 79 13.59 7.02 -16.91
C GLU A 79 12.22 7.52 -16.41
N GLY A 80 11.16 6.73 -16.62
CA GLY A 80 9.78 7.13 -16.28
C GLY A 80 9.36 6.87 -14.83
N TYR A 81 10.23 6.28 -13.99
CA TYR A 81 9.79 5.76 -12.70
C TYR A 81 9.40 6.86 -11.72
N LEU A 82 10.22 7.90 -11.58
CA LEU A 82 9.91 9.02 -10.68
C LEU A 82 8.72 9.84 -11.17
N ASP A 83 8.59 10.04 -12.48
CA ASP A 83 7.42 10.71 -13.08
C ASP A 83 6.13 9.93 -12.83
N TRP A 84 6.20 8.60 -12.84
CA TRP A 84 5.05 7.76 -12.46
C TRP A 84 4.69 7.91 -10.98
N LEU A 85 5.68 7.90 -10.08
CA LEU A 85 5.46 8.09 -8.65
C LEU A 85 4.91 9.49 -8.34
N SER A 86 5.36 10.52 -9.08
CA SER A 86 4.94 11.92 -8.88
C SER A 86 3.48 12.21 -9.20
N VAL A 87 2.76 11.27 -9.81
CA VAL A 87 1.30 11.38 -10.02
C VAL A 87 0.56 11.45 -8.67
N SER A 88 1.07 10.79 -7.63
CA SER A 88 0.47 10.80 -6.28
C SER A 88 1.49 10.30 -5.25
N PRO A 89 2.57 11.05 -4.98
CA PRO A 89 3.73 10.57 -4.23
C PRO A 89 3.40 10.20 -2.78
N GLU A 90 2.36 10.78 -2.19
CA GLU A 90 1.80 10.43 -0.88
C GLU A 90 1.34 8.97 -0.78
N GLY A 91 0.88 8.37 -1.89
CA GLY A 91 0.39 7.01 -1.93
C GLY A 91 1.17 6.05 -2.82
N LYS A 92 1.99 6.58 -3.75
CA LYS A 92 2.88 5.79 -4.62
C LYS A 92 4.29 5.82 -4.07
N LEU A 93 4.63 4.77 -3.34
CA LEU A 93 5.93 4.57 -2.73
C LEU A 93 6.86 3.75 -3.65
N PRO A 94 8.17 4.03 -3.65
CA PRO A 94 9.13 3.31 -4.48
C PRO A 94 9.34 1.89 -3.97
N MET A 95 9.09 0.89 -4.83
CA MET A 95 9.42 -0.52 -4.59
C MET A 95 10.76 -0.95 -5.19
N ARG A 96 11.32 -0.10 -6.05
CA ARG A 96 12.68 -0.21 -6.53
C ARG A 96 13.50 0.85 -5.82
N SER A 97 14.51 0.46 -5.06
CA SER A 97 15.34 1.41 -4.30
C SER A 97 16.20 2.28 -5.21
N GLY A 98 16.78 1.68 -6.26
CA GLY A 98 17.72 2.35 -7.16
C GLY A 98 18.23 1.45 -8.28
N THR A 99 19.42 1.76 -8.80
CA THR A 99 20.17 0.96 -9.77
C THR A 99 21.41 0.34 -9.12
N PRO A 100 22.11 -0.59 -9.77
CA PRO A 100 23.38 -1.11 -9.26
C PRO A 100 24.43 0.00 -8.99
N GLU A 101 24.43 1.06 -9.80
CA GLU A 101 25.34 2.19 -9.70
C GLU A 101 24.89 3.22 -8.66
N GLU A 102 23.57 3.39 -8.51
CA GLU A 102 22.94 4.35 -7.60
C GLU A 102 21.87 3.63 -6.74
N PRO A 103 22.25 2.93 -5.65
CA PRO A 103 21.36 1.99 -4.93
C PRO A 103 20.11 2.61 -4.30
N THR A 104 20.12 3.92 -4.03
CA THR A 104 19.01 4.66 -3.40
C THR A 104 18.33 5.67 -4.32
N LYS A 105 18.71 5.69 -5.62
CA LYS A 105 18.27 6.69 -6.60
C LYS A 105 16.78 7.05 -6.53
N PHE A 106 15.91 6.05 -6.48
CA PHE A 106 14.47 6.30 -6.53
C PHE A 106 13.88 6.62 -5.17
N ILE A 107 14.48 6.15 -4.08
CA ILE A 107 14.11 6.57 -2.72
C ILE A 107 14.44 8.05 -2.56
N ASP A 108 15.67 8.44 -2.91
CA ASP A 108 16.13 9.82 -2.79
C ASP A 108 15.36 10.74 -3.72
N GLY A 109 15.11 10.31 -4.96
CA GLY A 109 14.25 11.05 -5.90
C GLY A 109 12.82 11.21 -5.37
N TRP A 110 12.21 10.16 -4.83
CA TRP A 110 10.86 10.20 -4.28
C TRP A 110 10.73 11.20 -3.13
N LYS A 111 11.73 11.29 -2.24
CA LYS A 111 11.76 12.26 -1.12
C LYS A 111 11.66 13.72 -1.60
N THR A 112 12.03 13.99 -2.85
CA THR A 112 11.99 15.34 -3.44
C THR A 112 10.70 15.65 -4.19
N LEU A 113 9.80 14.68 -4.37
CA LEU A 113 8.55 14.88 -5.09
C LEU A 113 7.57 15.74 -4.29
N GLU A 114 6.85 16.61 -5.00
CA GLU A 114 5.80 17.42 -4.42
C GLU A 114 4.45 16.69 -4.45
N THR A 115 3.74 16.73 -3.33
CA THR A 115 2.34 16.28 -3.21
C THR A 115 1.39 17.48 -3.11
N GLY A 116 0.08 17.25 -3.14
CA GLY A 116 -0.96 18.24 -2.95
C GLY A 116 -1.63 18.75 -4.22
N VAL A 117 -2.81 19.34 -4.04
CA VAL A 117 -3.70 19.78 -5.13
C VAL A 117 -3.76 21.30 -5.23
N ASP A 118 -4.27 21.97 -4.19
CA ASP A 118 -4.43 23.44 -4.18
C ASP A 118 -3.11 24.15 -3.87
N ARG A 119 -2.28 23.51 -3.04
CA ARG A 119 -0.89 23.87 -2.77
C ARG A 119 -0.03 22.63 -2.95
N LYS A 120 1.24 22.86 -3.26
CA LYS A 120 2.22 21.79 -3.41
C LYS A 120 3.38 21.95 -2.45
N ALA A 121 3.81 20.84 -1.88
CA ALA A 121 4.96 20.77 -1.00
C ALA A 121 5.58 19.37 -1.03
N GLN A 122 6.86 19.29 -0.71
CA GLN A 122 7.51 18.00 -0.45
C GLN A 122 6.99 17.42 0.87
N LEU A 123 6.70 16.11 0.91
CA LEU A 123 6.23 15.46 2.14
C LEU A 123 7.18 15.65 3.33
N GLY A 124 8.50 15.69 3.09
CA GLY A 124 9.50 15.94 4.13
C GLY A 124 9.35 17.30 4.81
N SER A 125 8.80 18.30 4.12
CA SER A 125 8.51 19.62 4.72
C SER A 125 7.31 19.59 5.70
N CYS A 126 6.46 18.57 5.59
CA CYS A 126 5.26 18.39 6.42
C CYS A 126 5.52 17.46 7.62
N TYR A 127 6.25 16.36 7.40
CA TYR A 127 6.29 15.21 8.31
C TYR A 127 7.64 14.96 9.00
N GLY A 128 8.71 15.67 8.62
CA GLY A 128 10.04 15.41 9.16
C GLY A 128 10.67 14.11 8.66
N ASP A 129 12.00 14.00 8.77
CA ASP A 129 12.76 12.88 8.21
C ASP A 129 12.44 11.52 8.87
N ASP A 130 12.07 11.52 10.14
CA ASP A 130 11.74 10.32 10.92
C ASP A 130 10.47 9.64 10.40
N VAL A 131 9.41 10.40 10.15
CA VAL A 131 8.17 9.87 9.57
C VAL A 131 8.40 9.41 8.13
N ILE A 132 9.14 10.19 7.34
CA ILE A 132 9.48 9.82 5.96
C ILE A 132 10.25 8.51 5.89
N ASN A 133 11.25 8.32 6.75
CA ASN A 133 12.01 7.08 6.81
C ASN A 133 11.13 5.92 7.31
N THR A 134 10.24 6.15 8.29
CA THR A 134 9.27 5.14 8.76
C THR A 134 8.35 4.64 7.64
N ILE A 135 7.90 5.55 6.76
CA ILE A 135 7.07 5.18 5.60
C ILE A 135 7.87 4.30 4.61
N ILE A 136 9.11 4.67 4.30
CA ILE A 136 9.99 3.93 3.37
C ILE A 136 10.35 2.55 3.94
N GLU A 137 10.69 2.45 5.22
CA GLU A 137 10.94 1.17 5.88
C GLU A 137 9.69 0.30 5.91
N GLY A 138 8.52 0.92 6.07
CA GLY A 138 7.23 0.26 6.04
C GLY A 138 6.93 -0.50 4.75
N VAL A 139 7.36 0.01 3.59
CA VAL A 139 7.17 -0.69 2.31
C VAL A 139 8.19 -1.79 2.04
N ALA A 140 9.40 -1.69 2.60
CA ALA A 140 10.46 -2.66 2.37
C ALA A 140 10.17 -4.05 2.95
N GLY A 141 9.34 -4.15 3.98
CA GLY A 141 9.02 -5.41 4.67
C GLY A 141 7.76 -6.13 4.17
N MET A 142 7.01 -5.53 3.23
CA MET A 142 5.70 -6.06 2.89
C MET A 142 5.81 -7.33 2.03
N ASP A 143 4.98 -8.31 2.36
CA ASP A 143 4.91 -9.58 1.66
C ASP A 143 3.53 -9.84 1.07
N ARG A 144 3.50 -10.45 -0.13
CA ARG A 144 2.26 -10.95 -0.71
C ARG A 144 1.94 -12.31 -0.11
N TRP A 145 0.87 -12.38 0.69
CA TRP A 145 0.40 -13.61 1.31
C TRP A 145 0.22 -14.75 0.29
N GLY A 146 0.57 -15.97 0.71
CA GLY A 146 0.50 -17.19 -0.09
C GLY A 146 1.56 -17.33 -1.19
N PHE A 147 2.20 -16.25 -1.67
CA PHE A 147 3.19 -16.35 -2.74
C PHE A 147 4.47 -17.05 -2.31
N LYS A 148 5.03 -16.68 -1.14
CA LYS A 148 6.22 -17.36 -0.57
C LYS A 148 5.95 -18.84 -0.27
N GLN A 149 4.69 -19.20 -0.01
CA GLN A 149 4.24 -20.57 0.27
C GLN A 149 3.88 -21.35 -1.00
N GLY A 150 4.03 -20.78 -2.20
CA GLY A 150 3.66 -21.43 -3.46
C GLY A 150 2.14 -21.52 -3.71
N GLN A 151 1.33 -20.84 -2.89
CA GLN A 151 -0.14 -20.84 -2.91
C GLN A 151 -0.72 -19.69 -3.77
N GLY A 152 0.06 -19.13 -4.71
CA GLY A 152 -0.38 -17.98 -5.51
C GLY A 152 -1.69 -18.24 -6.28
N ALA A 153 -1.86 -19.46 -6.80
CA ALA A 153 -3.09 -19.86 -7.49
C ALA A 153 -4.28 -19.93 -6.52
N LEU A 154 -4.10 -20.50 -5.33
CA LEU A 154 -5.16 -20.58 -4.31
C LEU A 154 -5.57 -19.18 -3.86
N VAL A 155 -4.61 -18.29 -3.59
CA VAL A 155 -4.88 -16.88 -3.25
C VAL A 155 -5.69 -16.20 -4.36
N GLN A 156 -5.39 -16.47 -5.63
CA GLN A 156 -6.19 -15.95 -6.73
C GLN A 156 -7.61 -16.52 -6.74
N ALA A 157 -7.79 -17.81 -6.49
CA ALA A 157 -9.12 -18.42 -6.37
C ALA A 157 -9.93 -17.80 -5.22
N VAL A 158 -9.30 -17.54 -4.07
CA VAL A 158 -9.91 -16.83 -2.94
C VAL A 158 -10.36 -15.42 -3.33
N TYR A 159 -9.53 -14.67 -4.07
CA TYR A 159 -9.93 -13.34 -4.56
C TYR A 159 -11.07 -13.37 -5.58
N GLN A 160 -11.29 -14.49 -6.28
CA GLN A 160 -12.41 -14.65 -7.22
C GLN A 160 -13.69 -15.11 -6.52
N ALA A 161 -13.59 -16.06 -5.60
CA ALA A 161 -14.72 -16.61 -4.86
C ALA A 161 -15.22 -15.66 -3.75
N LEU A 162 -14.37 -14.76 -3.29
CA LEU A 162 -14.68 -13.75 -2.27
C LEU A 162 -15.25 -14.32 -0.95
N PRO A 163 -14.72 -15.45 -0.40
CA PRO A 163 -15.24 -16.01 0.84
C PRO A 163 -15.05 -15.03 2.02
N VAL A 164 -13.91 -14.34 2.05
CA VAL A 164 -13.54 -13.38 3.12
C VAL A 164 -14.56 -12.24 3.26
N PRO A 165 -14.79 -11.38 2.25
CA PRO A 165 -15.73 -10.26 2.40
C PRO A 165 -17.18 -10.72 2.57
N ARG A 166 -17.56 -11.87 1.99
CA ARG A 166 -18.92 -12.40 2.09
C ARG A 166 -19.23 -12.85 3.52
N LEU A 167 -18.37 -13.69 4.11
CA LEU A 167 -18.53 -14.16 5.49
C LEU A 167 -18.33 -13.05 6.51
N LEU A 168 -17.42 -12.10 6.25
CA LEU A 168 -17.30 -10.90 7.10
C LEU A 168 -18.59 -10.07 7.11
N ASN A 169 -19.25 -9.92 5.95
CA ASN A 169 -20.53 -9.23 5.87
C ASN A 169 -21.62 -9.96 6.68
N ASP A 170 -21.62 -11.29 6.70
CA ASP A 170 -22.56 -12.07 7.52
C ASP A 170 -22.33 -11.82 9.02
N VAL A 171 -21.07 -11.74 9.46
CA VAL A 171 -20.74 -11.36 10.85
C VAL A 171 -21.22 -9.95 11.18
N LEU A 172 -20.93 -8.97 10.31
CA LEU A 172 -21.32 -7.57 10.53
C LEU A 172 -22.84 -7.38 10.59
N ASN A 173 -23.61 -8.22 9.89
CA ASN A 173 -25.06 -8.22 9.90
C ASN A 173 -25.67 -9.10 11.01
N GLY A 174 -24.84 -9.77 11.82
CA GLY A 174 -25.29 -10.67 12.89
C GLY A 174 -25.88 -11.98 12.40
N ALA A 175 -25.61 -12.38 11.15
CA ALA A 175 -26.05 -13.64 10.57
C ALA A 175 -25.12 -14.82 10.93
N SER A 176 -23.90 -14.54 11.39
CA SER A 176 -22.91 -15.52 11.86
C SER A 176 -22.03 -14.92 12.95
N THR A 177 -21.46 -15.75 13.82
CA THR A 177 -20.42 -15.34 14.77
C THR A 177 -19.05 -15.26 14.09
N PRO A 178 -18.08 -14.49 14.62
CA PRO A 178 -16.71 -14.48 14.10
C PRO A 178 -16.07 -15.88 14.02
N GLU A 179 -16.34 -16.74 15.01
CA GLU A 179 -15.82 -18.10 15.08
C GLU A 179 -16.41 -19.03 14.02
N GLU A 180 -17.73 -18.95 13.79
CA GLU A 180 -18.42 -19.68 12.72
C GLU A 180 -17.93 -19.23 11.35
N ALA A 181 -17.90 -17.92 11.10
CA ALA A 181 -17.40 -17.37 9.84
C ALA A 181 -15.94 -17.75 9.56
N ALA A 182 -15.09 -17.82 10.58
CA ALA A 182 -13.71 -18.29 10.42
C ALA A 182 -13.63 -19.79 10.07
N ALA A 183 -14.47 -20.62 10.68
CA ALA A 183 -14.56 -22.05 10.36
C ALA A 183 -15.09 -22.29 8.94
N ASP A 184 -16.14 -21.58 8.54
CA ASP A 184 -16.73 -21.65 7.20
C ASP A 184 -15.74 -21.15 6.14
N MET A 185 -15.02 -20.05 6.43
CA MET A 185 -13.99 -19.52 5.54
C MET A 185 -12.88 -20.53 5.32
N LYS A 186 -12.44 -21.22 6.38
CA LYS A 186 -11.44 -22.28 6.27
C LYS A 186 -11.96 -23.42 5.38
N ALA A 187 -13.18 -23.90 5.61
CA ALA A 187 -13.78 -24.98 4.83
C ALA A 187 -13.90 -24.61 3.33
N GLU A 188 -14.38 -23.40 3.01
CA GLU A 188 -14.48 -22.92 1.63
C GLU A 188 -13.10 -22.82 0.95
N ILE A 189 -12.07 -22.36 1.67
CA ILE A 189 -10.70 -22.29 1.13
C ILE A 189 -10.10 -23.68 0.91
N GLU A 190 -10.34 -24.63 1.81
CA GLU A 190 -9.90 -26.02 1.66
C GLU A 190 -10.59 -26.69 0.46
N GLU A 191 -11.88 -26.43 0.24
CA GLU A 191 -12.62 -26.90 -0.93
C GLU A 191 -12.04 -26.31 -2.23
N LEU A 192 -11.82 -24.99 -2.28
CA LEU A 192 -11.17 -24.33 -3.41
C LEU A 192 -9.82 -24.98 -3.71
N GLN A 193 -8.98 -25.20 -2.69
CA GLN A 193 -7.69 -25.83 -2.86
C GLN A 193 -7.79 -27.25 -3.44
N SER A 194 -8.77 -28.05 -2.99
CA SER A 194 -9.00 -29.40 -3.49
C SER A 194 -9.44 -29.44 -4.95
N SER A 195 -10.22 -28.46 -5.39
CA SER A 195 -10.73 -28.37 -6.77
C SER A 195 -9.66 -28.04 -7.83
N MET A 196 -8.46 -27.64 -7.38
CA MET A 196 -7.35 -27.22 -8.23
C MET A 196 -6.33 -28.33 -8.48
N GLN A 197 -6.48 -29.49 -7.83
CA GLN A 197 -5.64 -30.69 -8.00
C GLN A 197 -6.21 -31.60 -9.09
#